data_AF-A0AA88VW26-F1
#
_entry.id   AF-A0AA88VW26-F1
#
_cell.length_a   1.000
_cell.length_b   1.000
_cell.length_c   1.000
_cell.angle_alpha   90.00
_cell.angle_beta   90.00
_cell.angle_gamma   90.00
#
_symmetry.space_group_name_H-M   'P 1'
#
loop_
_entity.id
_entity.type
_entity.pdbx_description
1 polymer ?
#
loop_
_entity_poly.entity_id
_entity_poly.type
_entity_poly.pdbx_seq_one_letter_code
_entity_poly.pdbx_strand_id
1 'polypeptide(L)'
;MINASVLSEQLVVPSFVTGMCWSSLVSGSSCPVPLQCAALFQMYSAGRKIWTTKGDDLEAGKKELIEILKVLEGELGNKPYFGGETFGYVDVALVPFYGWFYAYETYGDFSIEAECPKLIAWGKRCMEKDSVSKSLPDPHKIVDFVLSRRKMLGIE
;
A
#
# COMPACT_ATOMS: atom_id res chain seq x y z
N MET A 1 -18.66 0.62 -19.19
CA MET A 1 -19.27 1.07 -17.92
C MET A 1 -19.17 -0.10 -16.95
N ILE A 2 -18.15 -0.13 -16.09
CA ILE A 2 -17.97 -1.23 -15.13
C ILE A 2 -18.66 -0.82 -13.83
N ASN A 3 -19.61 -1.64 -13.41
CA ASN A 3 -20.56 -1.38 -12.33
C ASN A 3 -19.90 -1.63 -10.96
N ALA A 4 -20.08 -0.69 -10.03
CA ALA A 4 -19.41 -0.62 -8.73
C ALA A 4 -19.86 -1.70 -7.72
N SER A 5 -20.84 -2.55 -8.08
CA SER A 5 -21.42 -3.55 -7.19
C SER A 5 -20.75 -4.93 -7.22
N VAL A 6 -19.69 -5.13 -8.02
CA VAL A 6 -18.92 -6.41 -8.07
C VAL A 6 -17.53 -6.27 -7.42
N LEU A 7 -17.21 -5.11 -6.85
CA LEU A 7 -15.91 -4.83 -6.22
C LEU A 7 -15.87 -5.16 -4.70
N SER A 8 -16.94 -5.74 -4.14
CA SER A 8 -17.07 -5.99 -2.69
C SER A 8 -16.73 -7.41 -2.22
N GLU A 9 -16.44 -8.37 -3.10
CA GLU A 9 -16.14 -9.74 -2.68
C GLU A 9 -14.74 -10.17 -3.10
N GLN A 10 -13.83 -10.07 -2.12
CA GLN A 10 -12.49 -10.66 -2.09
C GLN A 10 -11.50 -10.05 -3.10
N LEU A 11 -10.28 -9.77 -2.64
CA LEU A 11 -9.07 -9.59 -3.47
C LEU A 11 -8.75 -8.20 -4.08
N VAL A 12 -9.32 -7.06 -3.70
CA VAL A 12 -8.96 -5.79 -4.39
C VAL A 12 -7.46 -5.44 -4.34
N VAL A 13 -6.70 -5.79 -3.28
CA VAL A 13 -5.24 -5.56 -3.28
C VAL A 13 -4.47 -6.60 -4.10
N PRO A 14 -4.72 -7.92 -3.96
CA PRO A 14 -4.16 -8.91 -4.89
C PRO A 14 -4.51 -8.60 -6.34
N SER A 15 -5.77 -8.38 -6.73
CA SER A 15 -6.15 -8.22 -8.13
C SER A 15 -5.74 -6.90 -8.76
N PHE A 16 -5.44 -5.84 -7.99
CA PHE A 16 -4.85 -4.63 -8.56
C PHE A 16 -3.33 -4.80 -8.80
N VAL A 17 -2.60 -5.38 -7.84
CA VAL A 17 -1.15 -5.65 -7.96
C VAL A 17 -0.87 -6.80 -8.92
N THR A 18 -1.63 -7.88 -8.80
CA THR A 18 -1.59 -9.05 -9.67
C THR A 18 -2.25 -8.77 -11.00
N GLY A 19 -3.22 -7.84 -11.10
CA GLY A 19 -3.79 -7.35 -12.36
C GLY A 19 -2.84 -6.45 -13.14
N MET A 20 -2.11 -5.55 -12.48
CA MET A 20 -1.00 -4.79 -13.09
C MET A 20 0.13 -5.72 -13.57
N CYS A 21 0.43 -6.78 -12.80
CA CYS A 21 1.37 -7.82 -13.24
C CYS A 21 0.80 -8.66 -14.41
N TRP A 22 -0.50 -8.96 -14.41
CA TRP A 22 -1.15 -9.82 -15.40
C TRP A 22 -1.37 -9.12 -16.75
N SER A 23 -1.75 -7.85 -16.77
CA SER A 23 -1.88 -7.08 -18.02
C SER A 23 -0.54 -6.93 -18.75
N SER A 24 0.56 -6.83 -18.00
CA SER A 24 1.91 -6.76 -18.54
C SER A 24 2.45 -8.13 -18.96
N LEU A 25 2.05 -9.21 -18.28
CA LEU A 25 2.38 -10.58 -18.68
C LEU A 25 1.72 -10.99 -20.01
N VAL A 26 0.49 -10.51 -20.26
CA VAL A 26 -0.30 -10.85 -21.45
C VAL A 26 0.12 -10.02 -22.69
N SER A 27 0.73 -8.85 -22.51
CA SER A 27 1.09 -7.96 -23.63
C SER A 27 2.50 -8.18 -24.19
N GLY A 28 3.31 -9.08 -23.61
CA GLY A 28 4.65 -9.41 -24.11
C GLY A 28 5.59 -8.20 -24.21
N SER A 29 5.26 -7.10 -23.54
CA SER A 29 6.12 -5.93 -23.47
C SER A 29 7.17 -6.19 -22.40
N SER A 30 8.44 -6.15 -22.81
CA SER A 30 9.59 -6.26 -21.93
C SER A 30 9.52 -5.13 -20.89
N CYS A 31 8.96 -5.42 -19.72
CA CYS A 31 8.95 -4.47 -18.62
C CYS A 31 10.39 -4.22 -18.16
N PRO A 32 10.92 -2.99 -18.24
CA PRO A 32 11.94 -2.57 -17.29
C PRO A 32 11.13 -2.31 -16.00
N VAL A 33 11.07 -3.15 -14.98
CA VAL A 33 12.19 -3.72 -14.23
C VAL A 33 11.61 -4.83 -13.34
N PRO A 34 12.21 -6.04 -13.27
CA PRO A 34 11.85 -7.07 -12.28
C PRO A 34 11.88 -6.58 -10.82
N LEU A 35 12.63 -5.51 -10.55
CA LEU A 35 12.87 -4.93 -9.24
C LEU A 35 11.64 -4.19 -8.65
N GLN A 36 10.82 -3.56 -9.49
CA GLN A 36 9.66 -2.78 -9.02
C GLN A 36 8.55 -3.68 -8.45
N CYS A 37 8.33 -4.85 -9.07
CA CYS A 37 7.39 -5.86 -8.58
C CYS A 37 7.85 -6.45 -7.23
N ALA A 38 9.16 -6.55 -7.02
CA ALA A 38 9.72 -7.06 -5.77
C ALA A 38 9.41 -6.11 -4.60
N ALA A 39 9.63 -4.80 -4.75
CA ALA A 39 9.39 -3.82 -3.69
C ALA A 39 7.92 -3.75 -3.25
N LEU A 40 6.98 -3.77 -4.20
CA LEU A 40 5.54 -3.79 -3.89
C LEU A 40 5.12 -5.09 -3.19
N PHE A 41 5.68 -6.22 -3.62
CA PHE A 41 5.45 -7.51 -2.96
C PHE A 41 5.98 -7.51 -1.52
N GLN A 42 7.17 -6.98 -1.29
CA GLN A 42 7.73 -6.89 0.06
C GLN A 42 6.91 -5.96 0.96
N MET A 43 6.46 -4.81 0.45
CA MET A 43 5.59 -3.91 1.21
C MET A 43 4.26 -4.56 1.56
N TYR A 44 3.64 -5.28 0.62
CA TYR A 44 2.43 -6.05 0.89
C TYR A 44 2.66 -7.15 1.93
N SER A 45 3.76 -7.89 1.82
CA SER A 45 4.13 -8.96 2.75
C SER A 45 4.36 -8.41 4.17
N ALA A 46 5.18 -7.38 4.32
CA ALA A 46 5.48 -6.73 5.59
C ALA A 46 4.22 -6.10 6.22
N GLY A 47 3.46 -5.34 5.43
CA GLY A 47 2.20 -4.73 5.87
C GLY A 47 1.17 -5.78 6.29
N ARG A 48 1.11 -6.93 5.60
CA ARG A 48 0.22 -8.04 5.99
C ARG A 48 0.59 -8.61 7.35
N LYS A 49 1.88 -8.84 7.62
CA LYS A 49 2.34 -9.33 8.92
C LYS A 49 1.80 -8.45 10.06
N ILE A 50 1.88 -7.13 9.93
CA ILE A 50 1.45 -6.18 10.96
C ILE A 50 0.02 -6.43 11.47
N TRP A 51 -0.93 -6.73 10.57
CA TRP A 51 -2.30 -6.96 10.99
C TRP A 51 -2.69 -8.44 11.12
N THR A 52 -1.87 -9.39 10.67
CA THR A 52 -2.14 -10.84 10.78
C THR A 52 -1.33 -11.58 11.84
N THR A 53 -0.33 -10.96 12.47
CA THR A 53 0.55 -11.62 13.45
C THR A 53 0.57 -10.89 14.80
N LYS A 54 1.25 -11.49 15.78
CA LYS A 54 1.47 -10.96 17.14
C LYS A 54 2.91 -11.28 17.58
N GLY A 55 3.38 -10.62 18.64
CA GLY A 55 4.69 -10.89 19.25
C GLY A 55 5.84 -10.57 18.29
N ASP A 56 6.85 -11.44 18.25
CA ASP A 56 8.08 -11.19 17.50
C ASP A 56 7.85 -11.03 15.98
N ASP A 57 6.89 -11.76 15.41
CA ASP A 57 6.55 -11.67 13.97
C ASP A 57 5.94 -10.31 13.61
N LEU A 58 5.19 -9.72 14.55
CA LEU A 58 4.61 -8.39 14.40
C LEU A 58 5.72 -7.34 14.41
N GLU A 59 6.64 -7.41 15.37
CA GLU A 59 7.79 -6.49 15.46
C GLU A 59 8.72 -6.62 14.24
N ALA A 60 8.96 -7.83 13.75
CA ALA A 60 9.71 -8.05 12.51
C ALA A 60 9.01 -7.40 11.31
N GLY A 61 7.68 -7.59 11.18
CA GLY A 61 6.89 -6.96 10.11
C GLY A 61 6.92 -5.43 10.17
N LYS A 62 6.84 -4.83 11.37
CA LYS A 62 6.98 -3.38 11.54
C LYS A 62 8.34 -2.88 11.07
N LYS A 63 9.42 -3.53 11.52
CA LYS A 63 10.79 -3.16 11.14
C LYS A 63 10.99 -3.23 9.63
N GLU A 64 10.58 -4.34 9.02
CA GLU A 64 10.64 -4.53 7.56
C GLU A 64 9.86 -3.42 6.83
N LEU A 65 8.64 -3.09 7.28
CA LEU A 65 7.84 -2.05 6.66
C LEU A 65 8.52 -0.68 6.78
N ILE A 66 9.00 -0.29 7.96
CA ILE A 66 9.67 0.99 8.18
C ILE A 66 10.93 1.12 7.32
N GLU A 67 11.74 0.06 7.21
CA GLU A 67 12.92 0.06 6.35
C GLU A 67 12.55 0.28 4.87
N ILE A 68 11.49 -0.38 4.39
CA ILE A 68 10.97 -0.18 3.02
C ILE A 68 10.48 1.27 2.83
N LEU A 69 9.73 1.82 3.78
CA LEU A 69 9.21 3.19 3.70
C LEU A 69 10.34 4.22 3.70
N LYS A 70 11.41 4.00 4.47
CA LYS A 70 12.62 4.86 4.47
C LYS A 70 13.35 4.84 3.13
N VAL A 71 13.48 3.67 2.50
CA VAL A 71 14.05 3.59 1.15
C VAL A 71 13.19 4.37 0.15
N LEU A 72 11.86 4.20 0.21
CA LEU A 72 10.93 4.94 -0.65
C LEU A 72 10.99 6.44 -0.42
N GLU A 73 11.09 6.88 0.84
CA GLU A 73 11.24 8.29 1.17
C GLU A 73 12.56 8.88 0.66
N GLY A 74 13.64 8.11 0.72
CA GLY A 74 14.94 8.47 0.12
C GLY A 74 14.84 8.63 -1.40
N GLU A 75 14.17 7.70 -2.07
CA GLU A 75 13.93 7.75 -3.52
C GLU A 75 13.02 8.92 -3.92
N LEU A 76 12.00 9.24 -3.12
CA LEU A 76 11.18 10.44 -3.34
C LEU A 76 12.03 11.71 -3.22
N GLY A 77 12.88 11.77 -2.20
CA GLY A 77 13.81 12.88 -1.97
C GLY A 77 13.06 14.19 -1.69
N ASN A 78 13.16 15.15 -2.61
CA ASN A 78 12.43 16.43 -2.56
C ASN A 78 11.44 16.59 -3.72
N LYS A 79 11.23 15.52 -4.52
CA LYS A 79 10.29 15.56 -5.64
C LYS A 79 8.86 15.56 -5.11
N PRO A 80 7.92 16.25 -5.77
CA PRO A 80 6.51 16.22 -5.35
C PRO A 80 5.88 14.84 -5.58
N TYR A 81 6.36 14.09 -6.58
CA TYR A 81 5.94 12.73 -6.93
C TYR A 81 7.16 11.85 -7.25
N PHE A 82 7.00 10.53 -7.23
CA PHE A 82 8.03 9.60 -7.70
C PHE A 82 8.32 9.76 -9.19
N GLY A 83 7.31 10.16 -9.98
CA GLY A 83 7.46 10.58 -11.37
C GLY A 83 8.19 11.91 -11.59
N GLY A 84 8.66 12.59 -10.54
CA GLY A 84 9.22 13.94 -10.63
C GLY A 84 8.15 14.99 -10.41
N GLU A 85 7.98 15.90 -11.37
CA GLU A 85 6.98 16.98 -11.32
C GLU A 85 5.55 16.48 -11.57
N THR A 86 5.40 15.30 -12.17
CA THR A 86 4.12 14.73 -12.54
C THR A 86 3.85 13.42 -11.80
N PHE A 87 2.57 13.15 -11.57
CA PHE A 87 2.10 11.91 -10.98
C PHE A 87 2.38 10.75 -11.95
N GLY A 88 3.26 9.83 -11.55
CA GLY A 88 3.81 8.78 -12.41
C GLY A 88 3.37 7.37 -12.03
N TYR A 89 3.97 6.39 -12.71
CA TYR A 89 3.64 4.96 -12.54
C TYR A 89 3.88 4.47 -11.11
N VAL A 90 5.02 4.85 -10.51
CA VAL A 90 5.36 4.47 -9.13
C VAL A 90 4.37 5.07 -8.15
N ASP A 91 3.89 6.29 -8.40
CA ASP A 91 2.88 6.91 -7.55
C ASP A 91 1.56 6.12 -7.60
N VAL A 92 1.10 5.72 -8.80
CA VAL A 92 -0.10 4.88 -8.97
C VAL A 92 0.03 3.55 -8.22
N ALA A 93 1.22 2.94 -8.25
CA ALA A 93 1.46 1.65 -7.61
C ALA A 93 1.54 1.74 -6.07
N LEU A 94 2.04 2.86 -5.53
CA LEU A 94 2.21 3.06 -4.09
C LEU A 94 0.97 3.66 -3.41
N VAL A 95 0.19 4.48 -4.10
CA VAL A 95 -0.97 5.18 -3.50
C VAL A 95 -2.00 4.25 -2.84
N PRO A 96 -2.25 3.01 -3.31
CA PRO A 96 -3.15 2.08 -2.64
C PRO A 96 -2.69 1.75 -1.22
N PHE A 97 -1.38 1.70 -0.97
CA PHE A 97 -0.83 1.39 0.34
C PHE A 97 -0.99 2.53 1.32
N TYR A 98 -1.03 3.79 0.85
CA TYR A 98 -1.30 4.95 1.70
C TYR A 98 -2.65 4.82 2.43
N GLY A 99 -3.68 4.28 1.78
CA GLY A 99 -4.96 4.00 2.44
C GLY A 99 -4.84 3.04 3.63
N TRP A 100 -3.90 2.10 3.58
CA TRP A 100 -3.66 1.11 4.63
C TRP A 100 -2.79 1.62 5.78
N PHE A 101 -2.14 2.78 5.64
CA PHE A 101 -1.22 3.32 6.65
C PHE A 101 -1.91 3.46 8.01
N TYR A 102 -3.14 3.97 8.03
CA TYR A 102 -3.92 4.09 9.27
C TYR A 102 -4.14 2.73 9.96
N ALA A 103 -4.39 1.67 9.19
CA ALA A 103 -4.51 0.33 9.75
C ALA A 103 -3.17 -0.19 10.28
N TYR A 104 -2.07 0.05 9.57
CA TYR A 104 -0.74 -0.33 10.05
C TYR A 104 -0.37 0.39 11.35
N GLU A 105 -0.64 1.69 11.46
CA GLU A 105 -0.41 2.45 12.69
C GLU A 105 -1.29 1.93 13.83
N THR A 106 -2.56 1.62 13.56
CA THR A 106 -3.52 1.12 14.57
C THR A 106 -3.11 -0.25 15.14
N TYR A 107 -2.74 -1.21 14.27
CA TYR A 107 -2.41 -2.58 14.72
C TYR A 107 -0.94 -2.77 15.04
N GLY A 108 -0.08 -1.89 14.53
CA GLY A 108 1.35 -1.89 14.76
C GLY A 108 1.79 -0.97 15.89
N ASP A 109 0.93 -0.14 16.46
CA ASP A 109 1.27 0.79 17.56
C ASP A 109 2.55 1.61 17.25
N PHE A 110 2.60 2.20 16.06
CA PHE A 110 3.69 3.06 15.61
C PHE A 110 3.14 4.20 14.74
N SER A 111 3.98 5.20 14.46
CA SER A 111 3.61 6.32 13.59
C SER A 111 4.49 6.33 12.34
N ILE A 112 3.86 6.22 11.18
CA ILE A 112 4.54 6.36 9.88
C ILE A 112 4.93 7.82 9.65
N GLU A 113 4.14 8.79 10.15
CA GLU A 113 4.47 10.21 10.05
C GLU A 113 5.74 10.59 10.81
N ALA A 114 5.99 9.95 11.97
CA ALA A 114 7.21 10.17 12.74
C ALA A 114 8.47 9.63 12.04
N GLU A 115 8.35 8.50 11.33
CA GLU A 115 9.48 7.85 10.65
C GLU A 115 9.71 8.38 9.24
N CYS A 116 8.64 8.70 8.51
CA CYS A 116 8.66 9.06 7.09
C CYS A 116 7.71 10.25 6.77
N PRO A 117 8.01 11.46 7.28
CA PRO A 117 7.13 12.62 7.16
C PRO A 117 6.92 13.10 5.71
N LYS A 118 7.93 12.98 4.83
CA LYS A 118 7.81 13.39 3.43
C LYS A 118 6.92 12.44 2.65
N LEU A 119 6.95 11.15 3.00
CA LEU A 119 6.08 10.15 2.39
C LEU A 119 4.61 10.41 2.76
N ILE A 120 4.33 10.80 4.02
CA ILE A 120 2.99 11.25 4.41
C ILE A 120 2.56 12.51 3.66
N ALA A 121 3.46 13.49 3.50
CA ALA A 121 3.17 14.69 2.72
C ALA A 121 2.87 14.37 1.24
N TRP A 122 3.61 13.42 0.65
CA TRP A 122 3.33 12.89 -0.68
C TRP A 122 1.95 12.22 -0.76
N GLY A 123 1.61 11.35 0.21
CA GLY A 123 0.31 10.70 0.27
C GLY A 123 -0.85 11.69 0.35
N LYS A 124 -0.74 12.70 1.22
CA LYS A 124 -1.71 13.81 1.32
C LYS A 124 -1.87 14.53 -0.02
N ARG A 125 -0.77 14.83 -0.72
CA ARG A 125 -0.78 15.48 -2.05
C ARG A 125 -1.42 14.58 -3.13
N CYS A 126 -1.22 13.27 -3.05
CA CYS A 126 -1.86 12.32 -3.95
C CYS A 126 -3.38 12.28 -3.75
N MET A 127 -3.86 12.41 -2.51
CA MET A 127 -5.30 12.46 -2.19
C MET A 127 -6.02 13.68 -2.75
N GLU A 128 -5.31 14.76 -3.05
CA GLU A 128 -5.88 15.95 -3.71
C GLU A 128 -6.34 15.65 -5.14
N LYS A 129 -5.88 14.54 -5.75
CA LYS A 129 -6.32 14.13 -7.08
C LYS A 129 -7.65 13.39 -6.96
N ASP A 130 -8.67 13.90 -7.63
CA ASP A 130 -10.00 13.29 -7.75
C ASP A 130 -9.99 11.80 -8.12
N SER A 131 -9.07 11.38 -8.99
CA SER A 131 -8.95 9.98 -9.41
C SER A 131 -8.46 9.07 -8.27
N VAL A 132 -7.60 9.59 -7.40
CA VAL A 132 -7.04 8.85 -6.26
C VAL A 132 -8.06 8.79 -5.13
N SER A 133 -8.63 9.94 -4.75
CA SER A 133 -9.58 10.02 -3.63
C SER A 133 -10.84 9.17 -3.85
N LYS A 134 -11.31 9.05 -5.10
CA LYS A 134 -12.48 8.21 -5.45
C LYS A 134 -12.15 6.71 -5.52
N SER A 135 -10.87 6.36 -5.70
CA SER A 135 -10.44 4.97 -5.87
C SER A 135 -10.04 4.30 -4.56
N LEU A 136 -9.61 5.09 -3.56
CA LEU A 136 -9.15 4.56 -2.28
C LEU A 136 -10.33 4.33 -1.31
N PRO A 137 -10.36 3.18 -0.63
CA PRO A 137 -11.33 2.95 0.42
C PRO A 137 -11.04 3.87 1.62
N ASP A 138 -12.11 4.22 2.32
CA ASP A 138 -12.03 4.97 3.57
C ASP A 138 -11.12 4.24 4.59
N PRO A 139 -10.16 4.93 5.24
CA PRO A 139 -9.25 4.30 6.19
C PRO A 139 -9.94 3.56 7.35
N HIS A 140 -11.10 4.05 7.83
CA HIS A 140 -11.86 3.38 8.88
C HIS A 140 -12.48 2.07 8.38
N LYS A 141 -12.96 2.03 7.14
CA LYS A 141 -13.46 0.78 6.54
C LYS A 141 -12.38 -0.28 6.40
N ILE A 142 -11.13 0.13 6.17
CA ILE A 142 -9.99 -0.80 6.13
C ILE A 142 -9.74 -1.37 7.53
N VAL A 143 -9.80 -0.55 8.58
CA VAL A 143 -9.68 -1.02 9.96
C VAL A 143 -10.80 -2.00 10.31
N ASP A 144 -12.06 -1.70 9.96
CA ASP A 144 -13.19 -2.61 10.17
C ASP A 144 -13.00 -3.95 9.43
N PHE A 145 -12.47 -3.89 8.21
CA PHE A 145 -12.13 -5.08 7.44
C PHE A 145 -11.04 -5.91 8.15
N VAL A 146 -9.98 -5.25 8.62
CA VAL A 146 -8.87 -5.90 9.32
C VAL A 146 -9.34 -6.53 10.63
N LEU A 147 -10.15 -5.82 11.44
CA LEU A 147 -10.77 -6.34 12.64
C LEU A 147 -11.57 -7.61 12.35
N SER A 148 -12.42 -7.55 11.32
CA SER A 148 -13.21 -8.70 10.88
C SER A 148 -12.34 -9.88 10.46
N ARG A 149 -11.22 -9.63 9.76
CA ARG A 149 -10.25 -10.65 9.38
C ARG A 149 -9.52 -11.26 10.58
N ARG A 150 -9.10 -10.44 11.56
CA ARG A 150 -8.39 -10.90 12.75
C ARG A 150 -9.24 -11.83 13.60
N LYS A 151 -10.54 -11.52 13.75
CA LYS A 151 -11.52 -12.41 14.39
C LYS A 151 -11.67 -13.75 13.66
N MET A 152 -11.77 -13.74 12.33
CA MET A 152 -11.86 -15.00 11.56
C MET A 152 -10.60 -15.86 11.64
N LEU A 153 -9.43 -15.24 11.82
CA LEU A 153 -8.15 -15.93 11.96
C LEU A 153 -7.85 -16.36 13.41
N GLY A 154 -8.75 -16.08 14.37
CA GLY A 154 -8.55 -16.40 15.79
C GLY A 154 -7.40 -15.61 16.43
N ILE A 155 -7.03 -14.47 15.85
CA ILE A 155 -5.99 -13.58 16.37
C ILE A 155 -6.59 -12.71 17.49
N GLU A 156 -7.88 -12.40 17.43
CA GLU A 156 -8.62 -11.63 18.45
C GLU A 156 -9.81 -12.40 19.00
#